data_AF-A0A0C9UH32-F1
#
_entry.id   AF-A0A0C9UH32-F1
#
_cell.length_a   1.000
_cell.length_b   1.000
_cell.length_c   1.000
_cell.angle_alpha   90.00
_cell.angle_beta   90.00
_cell.angle_gamma   90.00
#
_symmetry.space_group_name_H-M   'P 1'
#
loop_
_entity.id
_entity.type
_entity.pdbx_description
1 polymer ?
#
loop_
_entity_poly.entity_id
_entity_poly.type
_entity_poly.pdbx_seq_one_letter_code
_entity_poly.pdbx_strand_id
1 'polypeptide(L)' 'LLQLPFDILEEVVFAIDHPRDLLSFALISRALYDIIVPQHIQYRYICSDPRRAKLWNELFLRRNLIGRIR' A
#
# COMPACT_ATOMS: atom_id res chain seq x y z
N LEU A 1 5.02 4.06 -18.07
CA LEU A 1 4.75 3.51 -16.72
C LEU A 1 4.35 2.04 -16.78
N LEU A 2 3.26 1.65 -17.45
CA LEU A 2 2.81 0.25 -17.47
C LEU A 2 3.71 -0.74 -18.24
N GLN A 3 4.73 -0.26 -18.94
CA GLN A 3 5.75 -1.09 -19.60
C GLN A 3 6.96 -1.34 -18.67
N LEU A 4 7.02 -0.71 -17.51
CA LEU A 4 8.07 -0.95 -16.53
C LEU A 4 7.89 -2.34 -15.92
N PRO A 5 9.00 -2.99 -15.50
CA PRO A 5 8.91 -4.19 -14.68
C PRO A 5 8.08 -3.93 -13.41
N PHE A 6 7.38 -4.97 -12.96
CA PHE A 6 6.50 -4.90 -11.78
C PHE A 6 7.22 -4.33 -10.55
N ASP A 7 8.44 -4.77 -10.26
CA ASP A 7 9.20 -4.35 -9.08
C ASP A 7 9.51 -2.84 -9.09
N ILE A 8 9.83 -2.30 -10.27
CA ILE A 8 10.09 -0.86 -10.43
C ILE A 8 8.79 -0.07 -10.26
N LEU A 9 7.68 -0.60 -10.77
CA LEU A 9 6.38 0.04 -10.61
C LEU A 9 5.92 0.01 -9.14
N GLU A 10 6.19 -1.07 -8.41
CA GLU A 10 5.98 -1.17 -6.96
C GLU A 10 6.77 -0.10 -6.21
N GLU A 11 8.03 0.13 -6.54
CA GLU A 11 8.85 1.17 -5.91
C GLU A 11 8.30 2.58 -6.16
N VAL A 12 7.85 2.85 -7.39
CA VAL A 12 7.22 4.14 -7.73
C VAL A 12 5.95 4.35 -6.93
N VAL A 13 5.08 3.33 -6.84
CA VAL A 13 3.87 3.38 -6.02
C VAL A 13 4.23 3.54 -4.54
N PHE A 14 5.25 2.83 -4.07
CA PHE A 14 5.73 2.90 -2.70
C PHE A 14 6.18 4.33 -2.33
N ALA A 15 6.82 5.05 -3.25
CA ALA A 15 7.26 6.43 -3.10
C ALA A 15 6.14 7.49 -2.98
N ILE A 16 4.88 7.13 -3.25
CA ILE A 16 3.75 8.06 -3.09
C ILE A 16 3.22 7.94 -1.66
N ASP A 17 3.39 9.02 -0.88
CA ASP A 17 3.04 9.03 0.55
C ASP A 17 1.55 9.32 0.80
N HIS A 18 1.00 10.33 0.15
CA HIS A 18 -0.35 10.78 0.45
C HIS A 18 -1.41 9.86 -0.21
N PRO A 19 -2.37 9.27 0.54
CA PRO A 19 -3.32 8.30 -0.02
C PRO A 19 -4.23 8.88 -1.09
N ARG A 20 -4.49 10.20 -1.06
CA ARG A 20 -5.26 10.86 -2.12
C ARG A 20 -4.54 10.78 -3.46
N ASP A 21 -3.21 10.90 -3.46
CA ASP A 21 -2.41 10.87 -4.67
C ASP A 21 -2.29 9.43 -5.17
N LEU A 22 -2.13 8.46 -4.26
CA LEU A 22 -2.22 7.03 -4.57
C LEU A 22 -3.58 6.66 -5.18
N LEU A 23 -4.68 7.14 -4.62
CA LEU A 23 -6.01 6.89 -5.15
C LEU A 23 -6.16 7.51 -6.54
N SER A 24 -5.70 8.75 -6.72
CA SER A 24 -5.72 9.42 -8.01
C SER A 24 -4.90 8.65 -9.06
N PHE A 25 -3.75 8.10 -8.65
CA PHE A 25 -2.89 7.28 -9.49
C PHE A 25 -3.53 5.92 -9.84
N ALA A 26 -4.20 5.28 -8.89
CA ALA A 26 -4.95 4.04 -9.09
C ALA A 26 -6.08 4.19 -10.11
N LEU A 27 -6.70 5.38 -10.20
CA LEU A 27 -7.80 5.64 -11.11
C LEU A 27 -7.37 5.85 -12.57
N ILE A 28 -6.07 5.95 -12.86
CA ILE A 28 -5.56 6.12 -14.23
C ILE A 28 -5.76 4.85 -15.06
N SER A 29 -5.64 3.65 -14.46
CA SER A 29 -5.81 2.38 -15.18
C SER A 29 -6.13 1.21 -14.25
N ARG A 30 -6.72 0.14 -14.79
CA ARG A 30 -6.99 -1.11 -14.04
C ARG A 30 -5.71 -1.73 -13.50
N ALA A 31 -4.63 -1.75 -14.28
CA ALA A 31 -3.36 -2.34 -13.85
C ALA A 31 -2.77 -1.60 -12.63
N LEU A 32 -2.85 -0.27 -12.59
CA LEU A 32 -2.42 0.50 -11.42
C LEU A 32 -3.35 0.28 -10.23
N TYR A 33 -4.65 0.19 -10.47
CA TYR A 33 -5.64 -0.12 -9.45
C TYR A 33 -5.31 -1.44 -8.73
N ASP A 34 -5.01 -2.49 -9.49
CA ASP A 34 -4.75 -3.84 -8.95
C ASP A 34 -3.44 -3.91 -8.12
N ILE A 35 -2.49 -3.01 -8.40
CA ILE A 35 -1.26 -2.86 -7.61
C ILE A 35 -1.55 -2.07 -6.33
N ILE A 36 -2.21 -0.91 -6.45
CA ILE A 36 -2.35 0.07 -5.36
C ILE A 36 -3.41 -0.37 -4.34
N VAL A 37 -4.52 -0.95 -4.80
CA VAL A 37 -5.67 -1.30 -3.97
C VAL A 37 -5.80 -2.83 -3.91
N PRO A 38 -5.83 -3.44 -2.71
CA PRO A 38 -5.75 -2.83 -1.37
C PRO A 38 -4.32 -2.58 -0.85
N GLN A 39 -3.30 -2.98 -1.62
CA GLN A 39 -2.00 -3.37 -1.08
C GLN A 39 -1.09 -2.22 -0.64
N HIS A 40 -1.31 -1.01 -1.14
CA HIS A 40 -0.54 0.19 -0.77
C HIS A 40 -1.41 1.19 0.01
N ILE A 41 -2.64 1.42 -0.45
CA ILE A 41 -3.49 2.46 0.14
C ILE A 41 -3.86 2.19 1.61
N GLN A 42 -4.05 0.91 1.98
CA GLN A 42 -4.44 0.54 3.35
C GLN A 42 -3.30 0.64 4.37
N TYR A 43 -2.05 0.60 3.90
CA TYR A 43 -0.88 0.61 4.77
C TYR A 43 -0.27 2.00 4.93
N ARG A 44 -0.74 3.01 4.20
CA ARG A 44 -0.35 4.42 4.39
C ARG A 44 -0.94 5.05 5.64
N TYR A 45 -2.18 4.68 5.99
CA TYR A 45 -2.77 5.08 7.24
C TYR A 45 -3.44 3.89 7.89
N ILE A 46 -2.80 3.36 8.92
CA ILE A 46 -3.41 2.36 9.79
C ILE A 46 -4.36 3.11 10.74
N CYS A 47 -5.57 3.36 10.27
CA CYS A 47 -6.66 3.93 11.06
C CYS A 47 -7.33 2.85 11.94
N SER A 48 -6.55 2.19 12.80
CA SER A 48 -7.08 1.24 13.79
C SER A 48 -6.83 1.77 15.20
N ASP A 49 -7.71 1.44 16.15
CA ASP A 49 -7.46 1.71 17.56
C ASP A 49 -6.09 1.09 17.94
N PRO A 50 -5.13 1.89 18.43
CA PRO A 50 -3.80 1.39 18.79
C PRO A 50 -3.85 0.33 19.90
N ARG A 51 -4.93 0.29 20.69
CA ARG A 51 -5.16 -0.72 21.73
C ARG A 51 -5.65 -2.07 21.17
N ARG A 52 -5.92 -2.16 19.87
CA ARG A 52 -6.28 -3.41 19.20
C ARG A 52 -5.03 -4.29 19.04
N ALA A 53 -4.59 -4.89 20.14
CA ALA A 53 -3.42 -5.77 20.20
C ALA A 53 -3.46 -6.90 19.15
N LYS A 54 -4.67 -7.38 18.80
CA LYS A 54 -4.87 -8.40 17.76
C LYS A 54 -4.37 -7.95 16.38
N LEU A 55 -4.61 -6.70 15.99
CA LEU A 55 -4.18 -6.16 14.70
C LEU A 55 -2.64 -6.06 14.65
N TRP A 56 -2.02 -5.54 15.70
CA TRP A 56 -0.57 -5.47 15.81
C TRP A 56 0.09 -6.85 15.82
N ASN A 57 -0.52 -7.83 16.50
CA ASN A 57 -0.05 -9.21 16.50
C ASN A 57 -0.15 -9.85 15.10
N GLU A 58 -1.25 -9.62 14.38
CA GLU A 58 -1.41 -10.10 13.00
C GLU A 58 -0.40 -9.44 12.03
N LEU A 59 -0.12 -8.15 12.19
CA LEU A 59 0.94 -7.46 11.45
C LEU A 59 2.33 -8.01 11.79
N PHE A 60 2.60 -8.30 13.07
CA PHE A 60 3.87 -8.89 13.52
C PHE A 60 4.11 -10.28 12.94
N LEU A 61 3.06 -11.11 12.89
CA LEU A 61 3.09 -12.44 12.28
C LEU A 61 3.27 -12.37 10.76
N ARG A 62 2.77 -11.30 10.12
CA ARG A 62 2.87 -11.07 8.67
C ARG A 62 3.89 -9.98 8.37
N ARG A 63 5.17 -10.28 8.63
CA ARG A 63 6.30 -9.33 8.44
C ARG A 63 6.34 -8.65 7.07
N ASN A 64 5.87 -9.32 6.02
CA ASN A 64 5.80 -8.75 4.68
C ASN A 64 4.83 -7.55 4.58
N LEU A 65 3.86 -7.45 5.48
CA LEU A 65 2.92 -6.33 5.55
C LEU A 65 3.52 -5.13 6.30
N ILE A 66 4.41 -5.38 7.27
CA ILE A 66 5.09 -4.31 8.01
C ILE A 66 5.94 -3.46 7.06
N GLY A 67 6.63 -4.08 6.11
CA GLY A 67 7.43 -3.37 5.11
C GLY A 67 6.63 -2.45 4.18
N ARG A 68 5.29 -2.53 4.19
CA ARG A 68 4.40 -1.70 3.38
C ARG A 68 3.87 -0.46 4.11
N ILE A 69 4.11 -0.38 5.42
CA ILE A 69 3.69 0.74 6.26
C ILE A 69 4.64 1.93 6.03
N ARG A 70 4.06 3.13 5.85
CA ARG A 70 4.77 4.41 5.79
C ARG A 70 4.08 5.43 6.67
#